data_AF-A0A7W0Y0C1-F1
#
_entry.id   AF-A0A7W0Y0C1-F1
#
_cell.length_a   1.000
_cell.length_b   1.000
_cell.length_c   1.000
_cell.angle_alpha   90.00
_cell.angle_beta   90.00
_cell.angle_gamma   90.00
#
_symmetry.space_group_name_H-M   'P 1'
#
loop_
_entity.id
_entity.type
_entity.pdbx_description
1 polymer ?
#
loop_
_entity_poly.entity_id
_entity_poly.type
_entity_poly.pdbx_seq_one_letter_code
_entity_poly.pdbx_strand_id
1 'polypeptide(L)'
;ELVRTLQDIQVGQSRRQAYEDLAARTGVADLRKFVRAIIQADMYGIAIADVLRTQAEEMRMKRRQRAEEKAMQIPVKVIFPLMLCILPVLFIVLLGPAGMDIVAAFK
;
A
#
# COMPACT_ATOMS: atom_id res chain seq x y z
N GLU A 1 -44.45 7.83 15.40
CA GLU A 1 -43.29 8.05 14.49
C GLU A 1 -42.76 6.79 13.80
N LEU A 2 -42.15 5.81 14.47
CA LEU A 2 -41.59 4.62 13.78
C LEU A 2 -42.62 3.80 12.98
N VAL A 3 -43.81 3.58 13.54
CA VAL A 3 -44.93 2.91 12.83
C VAL A 3 -45.38 3.70 11.59
N ARG A 4 -45.35 5.03 11.68
CA ARG A 4 -45.70 5.93 10.57
C ARG A 4 -44.66 5.84 9.45
N THR A 5 -43.38 5.82 9.79
CA THR A 5 -42.29 5.60 8.82
C THR A 5 -42.40 4.24 8.12
N LEU A 6 -42.80 3.18 8.84
CA LEU A 6 -43.05 1.87 8.22
C LEU A 6 -44.25 1.90 7.27
N GLN A 7 -45.33 2.60 7.63
CA GLN A 7 -46.47 2.81 6.74
C GLN A 7 -46.07 3.60 5.49
N ASP A 8 -45.30 4.68 5.65
CA ASP A 8 -44.80 5.51 4.54
C ASP A 8 -43.98 4.66 3.54
N ILE A 9 -43.13 3.75 4.04
CA ILE A 9 -42.37 2.78 3.21
C ILE A 9 -43.31 1.77 2.53
N GLN A 10 -44.33 1.26 3.23
CA GLN A 10 -45.28 0.28 2.69
C GLN A 10 -46.17 0.85 1.58
N VAL A 11 -46.46 2.16 1.60
CA VAL A 11 -47.23 2.84 0.54
C VAL A 11 -46.37 3.32 -0.63
N GLY A 12 -45.09 2.92 -0.68
CA GLY A 12 -44.20 3.11 -1.83
C GLY A 12 -43.15 4.22 -1.70
N GLN A 13 -43.01 4.86 -0.53
CA GLN A 13 -41.93 5.82 -0.32
C GLN A 13 -40.56 5.10 -0.26
N SER A 14 -39.54 5.69 -0.87
CA SER A 14 -38.18 5.13 -0.78
C SER A 14 -37.70 5.09 0.67
N ARG A 15 -36.98 4.02 1.05
CA ARG A 15 -36.46 3.84 2.42
C ARG A 15 -35.63 5.04 2.88
N ARG A 16 -34.75 5.56 2.00
CA ARG A 16 -33.96 6.77 2.26
C ARG A 16 -34.83 7.95 2.66
N GLN A 17 -35.88 8.22 1.87
CA GLN A 17 -36.70 9.39 2.07
C GLN A 17 -37.61 9.26 3.30
N ALA A 18 -38.16 8.08 3.56
CA ALA A 18 -38.94 7.82 4.77
C ALA A 18 -38.10 7.99 6.06
N TYR A 19 -36.82 7.62 6.00
CA TYR A 19 -35.86 7.82 7.09
C TYR A 19 -35.47 9.30 7.27
N GLU A 20 -35.25 10.05 6.19
CA GLU A 20 -35.02 11.50 6.26
C GLU A 20 -36.22 12.24 6.87
N ASP A 21 -37.44 11.89 6.47
CA ASP A 21 -38.67 12.47 6.99
C ASP A 21 -38.86 12.15 8.48
N LEU A 22 -38.55 10.91 8.91
CA LEU A 22 -38.56 10.54 10.33
C LEU A 22 -37.63 11.43 11.17
N ALA A 23 -36.42 11.69 10.67
CA ALA A 23 -35.44 12.53 11.35
C ALA A 23 -35.81 14.02 11.35
N ALA A 24 -36.52 14.50 10.32
CA ALA A 24 -37.06 15.85 10.27
C ALA A 24 -38.20 16.03 11.28
N ARG A 25 -39.14 15.07 11.37
CA ARG A 25 -40.33 15.14 12.23
C ARG A 25 -40.04 15.01 13.73
N THR A 26 -39.04 14.22 14.10
CA THR A 26 -38.73 13.93 15.52
C THR A 26 -37.92 15.02 16.20
N GLY A 27 -37.16 15.84 15.47
CA GLY A 27 -36.37 16.95 16.05
C GLY A 27 -35.21 16.53 16.96
N VAL A 28 -35.08 15.27 17.35
CA VAL A 28 -34.05 14.75 18.24
C VAL A 28 -32.71 14.58 17.49
N ALA A 29 -31.67 15.23 17.99
CA ALA A 29 -30.34 15.24 17.37
C ALA A 29 -29.72 13.83 17.26
N ASP A 30 -29.92 12.98 18.27
CA ASP A 30 -29.36 11.62 18.30
C ASP A 30 -30.06 10.68 17.31
N LEU A 31 -31.38 10.79 17.18
CA LEU A 31 -32.14 10.03 16.19
C LEU A 31 -31.73 10.41 14.76
N ARG A 32 -31.46 11.69 14.49
CA ARG A 32 -30.94 12.16 13.19
C ARG A 32 -29.56 11.60 12.85
N LYS A 33 -28.71 11.33 13.85
CA LYS A 33 -27.42 10.67 13.64
C LYS A 33 -27.61 9.19 13.31
N PHE A 34 -28.48 8.51 14.07
CA PHE A 34 -28.82 7.11 13.87
C PHE A 34 -29.40 6.83 12.48
N VAL A 35 -30.37 7.64 12.05
CA VAL A 35 -31.01 7.55 10.72
C VAL A 35 -29.99 7.74 9.59
N ARG A 36 -29.06 8.71 9.71
CA ARG A 36 -28.01 8.91 8.71
C ARG A 36 -27.08 7.71 8.58
N ALA A 37 -26.73 7.06 9.68
CA ALA A 37 -25.92 5.84 9.66
C ALA A 37 -26.63 4.68 8.94
N ILE A 38 -27.95 4.54 9.12
CA ILE A 38 -28.77 3.54 8.40
C ILE A 38 -28.83 3.84 6.90
N ILE A 39 -29.08 5.09 6.51
CA ILE A 39 -29.10 5.50 5.09
C ILE A 39 -27.74 5.24 4.44
N GLN A 40 -26.66 5.50 5.18
CA GLN A 40 -25.30 5.23 4.74
C GLN A 40 -25.08 3.72 4.54
N ALA A 41 -25.45 2.88 5.52
CA ALA A 41 -25.33 1.43 5.40
C ALA A 41 -26.13 0.85 4.22
N ASP A 42 -27.34 1.37 3.98
CA ASP A 42 -28.22 0.96 2.87
C ASP A 42 -27.66 1.42 1.50
N MET A 43 -27.00 2.58 1.45
CA MET A 43 -26.32 3.09 0.25
C MET A 43 -25.06 2.31 -0.13
N TYR A 44 -24.28 1.89 0.85
CA TYR A 44 -22.92 1.37 0.64
C TYR A 44 -22.84 -0.16 0.60
N GLY A 45 -23.96 -0.85 0.34
CA GLY A 45 -24.11 -2.30 0.44
C GLY A 45 -22.92 -3.19 0.03
N ILE A 46 -22.09 -2.85 -0.98
CA ILE A 46 -20.91 -3.65 -1.42
C ILE A 46 -19.84 -2.78 -2.11
N ALA A 47 -19.04 -1.96 -1.41
CA ALA A 47 -17.82 -1.42 -2.04
C ALA A 47 -16.66 -1.14 -1.09
N ILE A 48 -16.88 -1.07 0.23
CA ILE A 48 -15.77 -0.88 1.18
C ILE A 48 -15.02 -2.18 1.42
N ALA A 49 -15.70 -3.33 1.37
CA ALA A 49 -15.10 -4.64 1.57
C ALA A 49 -14.11 -5.01 0.45
N ASP A 50 -14.45 -4.73 -0.81
CA ASP A 50 -13.56 -4.96 -1.95
C ASP A 50 -12.38 -3.99 -1.96
N VAL A 51 -12.62 -2.72 -1.65
CA VAL A 51 -11.55 -1.73 -1.49
C VAL A 51 -10.59 -2.14 -0.37
N LEU A 52 -11.10 -2.57 0.79
CA LEU A 52 -10.27 -3.06 1.90
C LEU A 52 -9.56 -4.38 1.56
N ARG A 53 -10.18 -5.27 0.77
CA ARG A 53 -9.57 -6.53 0.32
C ARG A 53 -8.38 -6.28 -0.61
N THR A 54 -8.57 -5.45 -1.64
CA THR A 54 -7.50 -5.03 -2.55
C THR A 54 -6.37 -4.34 -1.79
N GLN A 55 -6.70 -3.41 -0.88
CA GLN A 55 -5.68 -2.71 -0.11
C GLN A 55 -4.92 -3.66 0.83
N ALA A 56 -5.59 -4.67 1.42
CA ALA A 56 -4.93 -5.67 2.26
C ALA A 56 -4.01 -6.60 1.47
N GLU A 57 -4.32 -6.93 0.22
CA GLU A 57 -3.43 -7.68 -0.68
C GLU A 57 -2.20 -6.86 -1.06
N GLU A 58 -2.38 -5.60 -1.43
CA GLU A 58 -1.28 -4.68 -1.72
C GLU A 58 -0.34 -4.52 -0.52
N MET A 59 -0.88 -4.40 0.71
CA MET A 59 -0.05 -4.32 1.92
C MET A 59 0.78 -5.59 2.17
N ARG A 60 0.28 -6.78 1.82
CA ARG A 60 1.04 -8.04 1.93
C ARG A 60 2.14 -8.11 0.89
N MET A 61 1.84 -7.74 -0.35
CA MET A 61 2.82 -7.62 -1.44
C MET A 61 3.95 -6.66 -1.09
N LYS A 62 3.62 -5.45 -0.61
CA LYS A 62 4.61 -4.45 -0.22
C LYS A 62 5.52 -4.91 0.93
N ARG A 63 4.98 -5.71 1.86
CA ARG A 63 5.77 -6.32 2.94
C ARG A 63 6.81 -7.30 2.41
N ARG A 64 6.43 -8.11 1.42
CA ARG A 64 7.33 -9.05 0.74
C ARG A 64 8.38 -8.32 -0.07
N GLN A 65 8.00 -7.31 -0.86
CA GLN A 65 8.92 -6.49 -1.64
C GLN A 65 9.99 -5.81 -0.78
N ARG A 66 9.61 -5.28 0.40
CA ARG A 66 10.61 -4.70 1.34
C ARG A 66 11.64 -5.71 1.83
N ALA A 67 11.27 -6.99 1.95
CA ALA A 67 12.21 -8.04 2.32
C ALA A 67 13.12 -8.39 1.13
N GLU A 68 12.55 -8.50 -0.07
CA GLU A 68 13.28 -8.75 -1.31
C GLU A 68 14.25 -7.61 -1.65
N GLU A 69 13.86 -6.35 -1.42
CA GLU A 69 14.71 -5.18 -1.63
C GLU A 69 15.95 -5.19 -0.72
N LYS A 70 15.79 -5.59 0.54
CA LYS A 70 16.93 -5.79 1.45
C LYS A 70 17.84 -6.92 0.98
N ALA A 71 17.28 -7.97 0.39
CA ALA A 71 18.06 -9.07 -0.19
C ALA A 71 18.81 -8.62 -1.46
N MET A 72 18.20 -7.80 -2.31
CA MET A 72 18.81 -7.25 -3.53
C MET A 72 19.95 -6.25 -3.26
N GLN A 73 20.07 -5.73 -2.05
CA GLN A 73 21.22 -4.93 -1.64
C GLN A 73 22.46 -5.78 -1.30
N ILE A 74 22.30 -7.09 -1.09
CA ILE A 74 23.40 -8.00 -0.75
C ILE A 74 24.44 -8.10 -1.88
N PRO A 75 24.06 -8.35 -3.16
CA PRO A 75 25.01 -8.43 -4.27
C PRO A 75 25.93 -7.22 -4.39
N VAL A 76 25.37 -6.00 -4.27
CA VAL A 76 26.14 -4.76 -4.39
C VAL A 76 27.19 -4.65 -3.28
N LYS A 77 26.84 -5.04 -2.05
CA LYS A 77 27.78 -5.08 -0.92
C LYS A 77 28.87 -6.13 -1.08
N VAL A 78 28.57 -7.25 -1.74
CA VAL A 78 29.53 -8.34 -2.00
C VAL A 78 30.49 -7.98 -3.14
N ILE A 79 30.04 -7.23 -4.15
CA ILE A 79 30.87 -6.79 -5.29
C ILE A 79 32.01 -5.86 -4.83
N PHE A 80 31.79 -4.98 -3.84
CA PHE A 80 32.80 -4.05 -3.35
C PHE A 80 34.11 -4.72 -2.86
N PRO A 81 34.09 -5.65 -1.88
CA PRO A 81 35.29 -6.36 -1.45
C PRO A 81 35.88 -7.24 -2.55
N LEU A 82 35.06 -7.82 -3.42
CA LEU A 82 35.53 -8.57 -4.59
C LEU A 82 36.37 -7.70 -5.53
N MET A 83 35.89 -6.51 -5.88
CA MET A 83 36.68 -5.55 -6.68
C MET A 83 37.95 -5.12 -5.96
N LEU A 84 37.88 -4.82 -4.66
CA LEU A 84 39.04 -4.40 -3.89
C LEU A 84 40.11 -5.50 -3.76
N CYS A 85 39.74 -6.78 -3.86
CA CYS A 85 40.71 -7.89 -3.86
C CYS A 85 41.19 -8.26 -5.26
N ILE A 86 40.33 -8.26 -6.28
CA ILE A 86 40.67 -8.68 -7.64
C ILE A 86 41.44 -7.59 -8.39
N LEU A 87 41.00 -6.32 -8.28
CA LEU A 87 41.60 -5.21 -9.02
C LEU A 87 43.09 -5.02 -8.72
N PRO A 88 43.56 -5.03 -7.45
CA PRO A 88 44.99 -4.89 -7.16
C PRO A 88 45.81 -6.06 -7.70
N VAL A 89 45.28 -7.29 -7.61
CA VAL A 89 45.92 -8.48 -8.17
C VAL A 89 46.05 -8.34 -9.68
N LEU A 90 45.01 -7.86 -10.36
CA LEU A 90 45.04 -7.62 -11.80
C LEU A 90 46.11 -6.59 -12.17
N PHE A 91 46.21 -5.48 -11.41
CA PHE A 91 47.23 -4.46 -11.60
C PHE A 91 48.64 -5.00 -11.40
N ILE A 92 48.88 -5.80 -10.36
CA ILE A 92 50.20 -6.39 -10.08
C ILE A 92 50.60 -7.34 -11.22
N VAL A 93 49.68 -8.18 -11.70
CA VAL A 93 49.98 -9.16 -12.76
C VAL A 93 50.21 -8.48 -14.12
N LEU A 94 49.43 -7.43 -14.45
CA LEU A 94 49.55 -6.73 -15.73
C LEU A 94 50.68 -5.70 -15.75
N LEU A 95 50.73 -4.81 -14.74
CA LEU A 95 51.71 -3.72 -14.70
C LEU A 95 53.03 -4.12 -14.05
N GLY A 96 53.07 -5.19 -13.24
CA GLY A 96 54.30 -5.69 -12.63
C GLY A 96 55.40 -5.99 -13.64
N PRO A 97 55.19 -6.93 -14.58
CA PRO A 97 56.20 -7.25 -15.60
C PRO A 97 56.45 -6.07 -16.55
N ALA A 98 55.41 -5.37 -17.01
CA ALA A 98 55.56 -4.22 -17.89
C ALA A 98 56.41 -3.10 -17.25
N GLY A 99 56.24 -2.87 -15.94
CA GLY A 99 57.06 -1.93 -15.18
C GLY A 99 58.51 -2.40 -15.05
N MET A 100 58.74 -3.70 -14.79
CA MET A 100 60.09 -4.27 -14.76
C MET A 100 60.79 -4.17 -16.12
N ASP A 101 60.07 -4.43 -17.22
CA ASP A 101 60.59 -4.35 -18.59
C ASP A 101 60.98 -2.91 -18.96
N ILE A 102 60.14 -1.93 -18.59
CA ILE A 102 60.44 -0.50 -18.81
C ILE A 102 61.69 -0.10 -18.02
N VAL A 103 61.80 -0.46 -16.74
CA VAL A 103 62.96 -0.13 -15.92
C VAL A 103 64.25 -0.78 -16.46
N ALA A 104 64.16 -2.00 -16.98
CA ALA A 104 65.28 -2.68 -17.63
C ALA A 104 65.69 -2.01 -18.94
N ALA A 105 64.73 -1.46 -19.71
CA ALA A 105 65.00 -0.79 -20.98
C ALA A 105 65.67 0.60 -20.82
N PHE A 106 65.52 1.25 -19.67
CA PHE A 106 66.16 2.54 -19.37
C PHE A 106 67.53 2.43 -18.67
N LYS A 107 67.98 1.21 -18.36
CA LYS A 107 69.25 0.94 -17.68
C LYS A 107 70.30 0.44 -18.68
#